data_AF-A0A3D2GJN3-F1
#
_entry.id   AF-A0A3D2GJN3-F1
#
_cell.length_a   1.000
_cell.length_b   1.000
_cell.length_c   1.000
_cell.angle_alpha   90.00
_cell.angle_beta   90.00
_cell.angle_gamma   90.00
#
_symmetry.space_group_name_H-M   'P 1'
#
loop_
_entity.id
_entity.type
_entity.pdbx_description
1 polymer ?
#
loop_
_entity_poly.entity_id
_entity_poly.type
_entity_poly.pdbx_seq_one_letter_code
_entity_poly.pdbx_strand_id
1 'polypeptide(L)'
;QYARISRKRQVPIYLGEFGINYRQGFFGEDGWLKDMLACCKEYQFHWTYWTYKTVKSGIFPDGVLSYYENPAWVNRAGPASGLEAYASCWPSLREEMVRSWRSDSFKINARTLKVLQHAAR
;
A
#
# COMPACT_ATOMS: atom_id res chain seq x y z
N GLN A 1 -12.45 -15.77 -14.45
CA GLN A 1 -12.13 -15.52 -15.88
C GLN A 1 -10.64 -15.63 -16.21
N TYR A 2 -9.75 -14.90 -15.52
CA TYR A 2 -8.31 -14.91 -15.80
C TYR A 2 -7.65 -16.29 -15.69
N ALA A 3 -8.03 -17.11 -14.72
CA ALA A 3 -7.50 -18.48 -14.59
C ALA A 3 -7.79 -19.35 -15.83
N ARG A 4 -8.96 -19.16 -16.46
CA ARG A 4 -9.31 -19.85 -17.71
C ARG A 4 -8.41 -19.39 -18.86
N ILE A 5 -8.12 -18.08 -18.94
CA ILE A 5 -7.24 -17.51 -19.97
C ILE A 5 -5.82 -18.04 -19.78
N SER A 6 -5.31 -18.01 -18.54
CA SER A 6 -4.00 -18.55 -18.16
C SER A 6 -3.83 -19.99 -18.61
N ARG A 7 -4.78 -20.87 -18.27
CA ARG A 7 -4.77 -22.28 -18.72
C ARG A 7 -4.87 -22.44 -20.23
N LYS A 8 -5.73 -21.67 -20.91
CA LYS A 8 -5.89 -21.77 -22.37
C LYS A 8 -4.64 -21.29 -23.12
N ARG A 9 -3.99 -20.25 -22.63
CA ARG A 9 -2.87 -19.58 -23.29
C ARG A 9 -1.49 -20.02 -22.77
N GLN A 10 -1.44 -20.83 -21.70
CA GLN A 10 -0.22 -21.26 -21.02
C GLN A 10 0.65 -20.07 -20.60
N VAL A 11 0.02 -19.04 -20.04
CA VAL A 11 0.70 -17.83 -19.54
C VAL A 11 0.40 -17.61 -18.06
N PRO A 12 1.40 -17.24 -17.24
CA PRO A 12 1.17 -16.91 -15.83
C PRO A 12 0.36 -15.63 -15.70
N ILE A 13 -0.37 -15.51 -14.60
CA ILE A 13 -1.05 -14.26 -14.22
C ILE A 13 -0.31 -13.67 -13.03
N TYR A 14 -0.10 -12.36 -13.12
CA TYR A 14 0.48 -11.56 -12.07
C TYR A 14 -0.49 -10.46 -11.67
N LEU A 15 -0.98 -10.50 -10.44
CA LEU A 15 -1.78 -9.45 -9.83
C LEU A 15 -0.81 -8.37 -9.30
N GLY A 16 -0.51 -7.39 -10.16
CA GLY A 16 0.51 -6.38 -9.87
C GLY A 16 0.15 -5.43 -8.73
N GLU A 17 -1.14 -5.16 -8.53
CA GLU A 17 -1.61 -4.24 -7.50
C GLU A 17 -2.92 -4.71 -6.88
N PHE A 18 -2.95 -4.76 -5.55
CA PHE A 18 -4.13 -4.92 -4.72
C PHE A 18 -3.77 -4.45 -3.31
N GLY A 19 -4.75 -4.01 -2.53
CA GLY A 19 -4.48 -3.53 -1.18
C GLY A 19 -5.75 -3.25 -0.40
N ILE A 20 -5.58 -2.90 0.87
CA ILE A 20 -6.69 -2.57 1.78
C ILE A 20 -6.52 -1.16 2.34
N ASN A 21 -7.63 -0.46 2.51
CA ASN A 21 -7.70 0.72 3.38
C ASN A 21 -7.87 0.23 4.81
N TYR A 22 -6.77 0.04 5.54
CA TYR A 22 -6.76 -0.43 6.91
C TYR A 22 -7.25 0.64 7.88
N ARG A 23 -8.40 0.36 8.50
CA ARG A 23 -9.05 1.18 9.52
C ARG A 23 -9.04 0.43 10.84
N GLN A 24 -7.83 0.06 11.28
CA GLN A 24 -7.58 -0.67 12.53
C GLN A 24 -8.21 -2.08 12.61
N GLY A 25 -8.68 -2.63 11.48
CA GLY A 25 -9.31 -3.94 11.44
C GLY A 25 -10.78 -3.94 11.87
N PHE A 26 -11.44 -2.78 11.87
CA PHE A 26 -12.85 -2.68 12.27
C PHE A 26 -13.85 -3.12 11.20
N PHE A 27 -13.40 -3.33 9.95
CA PHE A 27 -14.28 -3.58 8.81
C PHE A 27 -13.93 -4.87 8.06
N GLY A 28 -13.21 -5.79 8.72
CA GLY A 28 -12.85 -7.09 8.14
C GLY A 28 -11.77 -7.02 7.07
N GLU A 29 -10.94 -5.97 7.08
CA GLU A 29 -9.92 -5.76 6.04
C GLU A 29 -8.87 -6.87 6.00
N ASP A 30 -8.50 -7.43 7.15
CA ASP A 30 -7.58 -8.56 7.23
C ASP A 30 -8.23 -9.87 6.75
N GLY A 31 -9.55 -10.02 6.93
CA GLY A 31 -10.33 -11.12 6.36
C GLY A 31 -10.33 -11.07 4.84
N TRP A 32 -10.73 -9.93 4.28
CA TRP A 32 -10.70 -9.72 2.82
C TRP A 32 -9.31 -9.97 2.22
N LEU A 33 -8.25 -9.50 2.90
CA LEU A 33 -6.89 -9.69 2.43
C LEU A 33 -6.49 -11.18 2.42
N LYS A 34 -6.88 -11.95 3.45
CA LYS A 34 -6.65 -13.40 3.49
C LYS A 34 -7.37 -14.11 2.34
N ASP A 35 -8.62 -13.76 2.09
CA ASP A 35 -9.45 -14.39 1.05
C ASP A 35 -8.88 -14.09 -0.35
N MET A 36 -8.45 -12.86 -0.59
CA MET A 36 -7.78 -12.48 -1.85
C MET A 36 -6.48 -13.26 -2.09
N LEU A 37 -5.67 -13.42 -1.05
CA LEU A 37 -4.41 -14.18 -1.14
C LEU A 37 -4.67 -15.68 -1.31
N ALA A 38 -5.73 -16.21 -0.68
CA ALA A 38 -6.17 -17.59 -0.88
C ALA A 38 -6.60 -17.83 -2.34
N CYS A 39 -7.33 -16.88 -2.95
CA CYS A 39 -7.64 -16.93 -4.38
C CYS A 39 -6.38 -16.93 -5.23
N CYS A 40 -5.38 -16.09 -4.92
CA CYS A 40 -4.12 -16.07 -5.67
C CYS A 40 -3.41 -17.43 -5.57
N LYS A 41 -3.39 -18.04 -4.39
CA LYS A 41 -2.81 -19.38 -4.19
C LYS A 41 -3.55 -20.45 -4.98
N GLU A 42 -4.88 -20.48 -4.88
CA GLU A 42 -5.74 -21.45 -5.59
C GLU A 42 -5.53 -21.40 -7.10
N TYR A 43 -5.48 -20.20 -7.68
CA TYR A 43 -5.32 -20.01 -9.11
C TYR A 43 -3.86 -19.92 -9.58
N GLN A 44 -2.89 -20.11 -8.68
CA GLN A 44 -1.46 -19.98 -8.95
C GLN A 44 -1.09 -18.61 -9.56
N PHE A 45 -1.71 -17.54 -9.07
CA PHE A 45 -1.39 -16.18 -9.46
C PHE A 45 -0.24 -15.65 -8.60
N HIS A 46 0.76 -15.09 -9.25
CA HIS A 46 1.76 -14.27 -8.59
C HIS A 46 1.13 -12.93 -8.20
N TRP A 47 1.68 -12.25 -7.21
CA TRP A 47 1.09 -11.01 -6.71
C TRP A 47 2.11 -10.07 -6.09
N THR A 48 1.78 -8.78 -6.10
CA THR A 48 2.48 -7.75 -5.30
C THR A 48 1.45 -6.91 -4.57
N TYR A 49 1.66 -6.76 -3.27
CA TYR A 49 0.81 -5.92 -2.43
C TYR A 49 1.10 -4.45 -2.70
N TRP A 50 0.05 -3.69 -3.01
CA TRP A 50 0.09 -2.24 -3.02
C TRP A 50 -0.25 -1.71 -1.62
N THR A 51 0.70 -1.16 -0.87
CA THR A 51 2.11 -0.93 -1.25
C THR A 51 3.07 -1.20 -0.09
N TYR A 52 4.37 -1.19 -0.36
CA TYR A 52 5.39 -1.28 0.69
C TYR A 52 5.31 -0.09 1.65
N LYS A 53 5.19 1.13 1.11
CA LYS A 53 5.31 2.38 1.86
C LYS A 53 4.39 3.46 1.28
N THR A 54 3.58 4.10 2.12
CA THR A 54 2.63 5.13 1.67
C THR A 54 2.50 6.29 2.66
N VAL A 55 2.06 7.44 2.16
CA VAL A 55 1.50 8.50 3.00
C VAL A 55 0.06 8.14 3.33
N LYS A 56 -0.28 8.07 4.62
CA LYS A 56 -1.63 7.70 5.06
C LYS A 56 -2.66 8.66 4.44
N SER A 57 -3.62 8.08 3.72
CA SER A 57 -4.76 8.80 3.11
C SER A 57 -6.05 8.00 3.33
N GLY A 58 -7.19 8.60 2.99
CA GLY A 58 -8.49 7.90 2.98
C GLY A 58 -8.90 7.33 1.62
N ILE A 59 -8.13 7.62 0.55
CA ILE A 59 -8.51 7.35 -0.83
C ILE A 59 -7.83 6.07 -1.35
N PHE A 60 -6.52 5.94 -1.10
CA PHE A 60 -5.71 4.84 -1.63
C PHE A 60 -5.36 3.81 -0.55
N PRO A 61 -5.18 2.53 -0.93
CA PRO A 61 -4.79 1.48 -0.01
C PRO A 61 -3.57 1.84 0.83
N ASP A 62 -3.56 1.31 2.05
CA ASP A 62 -2.47 1.53 2.97
C ASP A 62 -1.23 0.74 2.58
N GLY A 63 -0.09 1.32 2.92
CA GLY A 63 1.18 0.64 2.85
C GLY A 63 1.38 -0.25 4.07
N VAL A 64 2.23 -1.26 3.93
CA VAL A 64 2.80 -2.00 5.07
C VAL A 64 3.45 -1.02 6.05
N LEU A 65 4.11 0.01 5.53
CA LEU A 65 4.55 1.19 6.26
C LEU A 65 3.69 2.39 5.88
N SER A 66 3.16 3.10 6.86
CA SER A 66 2.31 4.28 6.65
C SER A 66 2.85 5.52 7.38
N TYR A 67 2.94 6.64 6.68
CA TYR A 67 3.34 7.94 7.22
C TYR A 67 2.11 8.74 7.64
N TYR A 68 2.05 9.12 8.92
CA TYR A 68 0.87 9.76 9.52
C TYR A 68 1.02 11.26 9.69
N GLU A 69 2.25 11.77 9.83
CA GLU A 69 2.48 13.20 10.06
C GLU A 69 1.94 14.04 8.90
N ASN A 70 1.57 15.28 9.21
CA ASN A 70 0.98 16.22 8.26
C ASN A 70 1.80 17.51 8.11
N PRO A 71 3.09 17.43 7.72
CA PRO A 71 3.92 18.60 7.46
C PRO A 71 3.46 19.36 6.21
N ALA A 72 4.06 20.53 5.99
CA ALA A 72 3.71 21.44 4.89
C ALA A 72 3.77 20.80 3.49
N TRP A 73 4.67 19.85 3.24
CA TRP A 73 4.75 19.16 1.95
C TRP A 73 3.71 18.03 1.78
N VAL A 74 3.10 17.54 2.86
CA VAL A 74 2.01 16.54 2.78
C VAL A 74 0.65 17.23 2.70
N ASN A 75 0.44 18.25 3.53
CA ASN A 75 -0.70 19.17 3.51
C ASN A 75 -2.07 18.53 3.19
N ARG A 76 -2.59 17.67 4.07
CA ARG A 76 -3.91 17.03 3.87
C ARG A 76 -5.11 17.98 3.93
N ALA A 77 -4.91 19.22 4.39
CA ALA A 77 -6.00 20.18 4.65
C ALA A 77 -6.05 21.34 3.64
N GLY A 78 -4.98 21.57 2.87
CA GLY A 78 -4.87 22.73 1.99
C GLY A 78 -5.23 22.46 0.53
N PRO A 79 -5.46 23.53 -0.25
CA PRO A 79 -5.81 23.41 -1.68
C PRO A 79 -4.66 22.87 -2.53
N ALA A 80 -3.41 23.17 -2.15
CA ALA A 80 -2.21 22.57 -2.73
C ALA A 80 -1.81 21.35 -1.91
N SER A 81 -1.98 20.15 -2.47
CA SER A 81 -1.68 18.88 -1.80
C SER A 81 -0.92 17.95 -2.74
N GLY A 82 -0.39 16.85 -2.20
CA GLY A 82 0.36 15.88 -3.01
C GLY A 82 1.57 16.52 -3.69
N LEU A 83 1.79 16.21 -4.97
CA LEU A 83 3.00 16.61 -5.71
C LEU A 83 3.20 18.13 -5.77
N GLU A 84 2.13 18.93 -5.77
CA GLU A 84 2.22 20.40 -5.78
C GLU A 84 2.84 20.94 -4.48
N ALA A 85 2.39 20.43 -3.34
CA ALA A 85 2.96 20.77 -2.03
C ALA A 85 4.42 20.30 -1.90
N TYR A 86 4.74 19.12 -2.43
CA TYR A 86 6.13 18.64 -2.50
C TYR A 86 7.01 19.55 -3.33
N ALA A 87 6.59 19.91 -4.54
CA ALA A 87 7.37 20.74 -5.46
C ALA A 87 7.64 22.13 -4.89
N SER A 88 6.62 22.76 -4.29
CA SER A 88 6.74 24.08 -3.66
C SER A 88 7.60 24.09 -2.40
N CYS A 89 7.54 23.03 -1.58
CA CYS A 89 8.34 22.91 -0.36
C CYS A 89 9.79 22.47 -0.62
N TRP A 90 10.06 21.81 -1.74
CA TRP A 90 11.38 21.22 -2.03
C TRP A 90 12.55 22.21 -1.90
N PRO A 91 12.50 23.45 -2.41
CA PRO A 91 13.63 24.37 -2.32
C PRO A 91 14.04 24.74 -0.90
N SER A 92 13.09 24.76 0.05
CA SER A 92 13.30 25.24 1.43
C SER A 92 13.30 24.15 2.49
N LEU A 93 12.65 23.01 2.23
CA LEU A 93 12.44 21.92 3.21
C LEU A 93 13.01 20.58 2.75
N ARG A 94 13.92 20.59 1.76
CA ARG A 94 14.47 19.36 1.15
C ARG A 94 14.96 18.35 2.17
N GLU A 95 15.73 18.80 3.15
CA GLU A 95 16.34 17.89 4.10
C GLU A 95 15.32 17.25 5.03
N GLU A 96 14.35 18.03 5.53
CA GLU A 96 13.24 17.54 6.33
C GLU A 96 12.40 16.54 5.54
N MET A 97 12.13 16.85 4.26
CA MET A 97 11.40 15.97 3.35
C MET A 97 12.13 14.63 3.19
N VAL A 98 13.42 14.66 2.86
CA VAL A 98 14.23 13.43 2.69
C VAL A 98 14.34 12.65 4.00
N ARG A 99 14.52 13.33 5.14
CA ARG A 99 14.49 12.69 6.47
C ARG A 99 13.16 12.00 6.71
N SER A 100 12.05 12.65 6.38
CA SER A 100 10.71 12.08 6.56
C SER A 100 10.46 10.83 5.71
N TRP A 101 11.21 10.61 4.62
CA TRP A 101 11.08 9.43 3.77
C TRP A 101 11.81 8.20 4.29
N ARG A 102 12.52 8.28 5.42
CA ARG A 102 13.14 7.13 6.06
C ARG A 102 12.08 6.25 6.73
N SER A 103 12.35 4.96 6.90
CA SER A 103 11.33 4.01 7.40
C SER A 103 11.08 4.13 8.91
N ASP A 104 12.00 4.72 9.65
CA ASP A 104 11.84 5.10 11.06
C ASP A 104 10.73 6.14 11.30
N SER A 105 10.42 6.95 10.27
CA SER A 105 9.37 7.97 10.31
C SER A 105 7.98 7.39 10.02
N PHE A 106 7.87 6.08 9.74
CA PHE A 106 6.63 5.41 9.35
C PHE A 106 6.19 4.43 10.43
N LYS A 107 4.88 4.24 10.54
CA LYS A 107 4.30 3.22 11.42
C LYS A 107 4.02 1.95 10.61
N ILE A 108 4.39 0.80 11.18
CA ILE A 108 4.15 -0.49 10.56
C ILE A 108 2.72 -0.97 10.81
N ASN A 109 2.06 -1.46 9.76
CA ASN A 109 0.80 -2.17 9.86
C ASN A 109 1.06 -3.65 10.15
N ALA A 110 1.26 -3.96 11.43
CA ALA A 110 1.63 -5.30 11.88
C ALA A 110 0.59 -6.37 11.48
N ARG A 111 -0.70 -6.03 11.42
CA ARG A 111 -1.76 -6.96 11.01
C ARG A 111 -1.65 -7.31 9.53
N THR A 112 -1.55 -6.31 8.67
CA THR A 112 -1.34 -6.50 7.23
C THR A 112 -0.06 -7.29 6.97
N LEU A 113 1.05 -6.90 7.60
CA LEU A 113 2.32 -7.60 7.45
C LEU A 113 2.22 -9.08 7.80
N LYS A 114 1.56 -9.42 8.91
CA LYS A 114 1.38 -10.80 9.36
C LYS A 114 0.61 -11.64 8.32
N VAL A 115 -0.44 -11.07 7.71
CA VAL A 115 -1.21 -11.75 6.67
C VAL A 115 -0.36 -11.99 5.42
N LEU A 116 0.36 -10.95 4.96
CA LEU A 116 1.23 -11.06 3.78
C LEU A 116 2.36 -12.08 3.99
N GLN A 117 3.01 -12.07 5.16
CA GLN A 117 4.06 -13.03 5.50
C GLN A 117 3.55 -14.47 5.57
N HIS A 118 2.29 -14.68 5.98
CA HIS A 118 1.68 -16.00 6.00
C HIS A 118 1.43 -16.50 4.57
N ALA A 119 0.92 -15.65 3.68
CA ALA A 119 0.61 -16.03 2.30
C ALA A 119 1.83 -16.17 1.39
N ALA A 120 2.96 -15.54 1.74
CA ALA A 120 4.22 -15.65 1.00
C ALA A 120 5.02 -16.93 1.30
N ARG A 121 4.54 -17.78 2.23
CA ARG A 121 5.10 -19.10 2.54
C ARG A 121 4.42 -20.18 1.73
#